data_AF-A0A945C4S0-F1
#
_entry.id   AF-A0A945C4S0-F1
#
_cell.length_a   1.000
_cell.length_b   1.000
_cell.length_c   1.000
_cell.angle_alpha   90.00
_cell.angle_beta   90.00
_cell.angle_gamma   90.00
#
_symmetry.space_group_name_H-M   'P 1'
#
loop_
_entity.id
_entity.type
_entity.pdbx_description
1 polymer ?
#
loop_
_entity_poly.entity_id
_entity_poly.type
_entity_poly.pdbx_seq_one_letter_code
_entity_poly.pdbx_strand_id
1 'polypeptide(L)'
;FRGRIGRNDLESFCLLFTTEDLQLNKERLQALAKTDDGFKLAELDLELRGSGEIFGTRQTGLTKLKIAKLTDTKLIKKAQNWAKKVVNTQKYLSNKQLQKLLAELQTEMHLE
;
A
#
# COMPACT_ATOMS: atom_id res chain seq x y z
N PHE A 1 3.67 -17.21 2.59
CA PHE A 1 3.50 -17.78 1.23
C PHE A 1 3.85 -16.75 0.18
N ARG A 2 4.67 -17.12 -0.81
CA ARG A 2 4.87 -16.29 -1.99
C ARG A 2 3.70 -16.52 -2.93
N GLY A 3 3.04 -15.46 -3.40
CA GLY A 3 1.69 -15.51 -3.97
C GLY A 3 1.46 -16.42 -5.20
N ARG A 4 2.51 -17.04 -5.75
CA ARG A 4 2.45 -17.96 -6.90
C ARG A 4 2.87 -19.42 -6.59
N ILE A 5 3.30 -19.73 -5.37
CA ILE A 5 3.74 -21.09 -4.96
C ILE A 5 3.14 -21.47 -3.60
N GLY A 6 3.14 -22.78 -3.25
CA GLY A 6 2.69 -23.27 -1.95
C GLY A 6 1.17 -23.22 -1.75
N ARG A 7 0.38 -23.63 -2.75
CA ARG A 7 -1.10 -23.64 -2.68
C ARG A 7 -1.70 -24.94 -2.12
N ASN A 8 -0.88 -25.97 -1.92
CA ASN A 8 -1.25 -27.28 -1.40
C ASN A 8 -0.30 -27.65 -0.24
N ASP A 9 -0.54 -28.79 0.42
CA ASP A 9 0.27 -29.29 1.54
C ASP A 9 1.67 -29.81 1.15
N LEU A 10 2.14 -29.49 -0.06
CA LEU A 10 3.47 -29.85 -0.53
C LEU A 10 4.46 -28.73 -0.22
N GLU A 11 5.60 -29.11 0.36
CA GLU A 11 6.69 -28.19 0.60
C GLU A 11 7.16 -27.56 -0.72
N SER A 12 7.29 -26.23 -0.72
CA SER A 12 7.61 -25.44 -1.90
C SER A 12 8.76 -24.51 -1.59
N PHE A 13 9.75 -24.46 -2.48
CA PHE A 13 10.94 -23.63 -2.32
C PHE A 13 10.93 -22.47 -3.32
N CYS A 14 11.39 -21.30 -2.89
CA CYS A 14 11.62 -20.13 -3.74
C CYS A 14 13.12 -19.81 -3.73
N LEU A 15 13.79 -20.09 -4.83
CA LEU A 15 15.21 -19.79 -4.99
C LEU A 15 15.37 -18.45 -5.71
N LEU A 16 16.16 -17.55 -5.13
CA LEU A 16 16.36 -16.19 -5.63
C LEU A 16 17.80 -16.06 -6.14
N PHE A 17 17.96 -15.66 -7.40
CA PHE A 17 19.25 -15.46 -8.05
C PHE A 17 19.35 -14.03 -8.61
N THR A 18 20.56 -13.45 -8.60
CA THR A 18 20.88 -12.19 -9.29
C THR A 18 22.21 -12.34 -9.99
N THR A 19 22.30 -11.81 -11.21
CA THR A 19 23.55 -11.71 -11.97
C THR A 19 24.23 -10.35 -11.81
N GLU A 20 23.52 -9.38 -11.21
CA GLU A 20 24.00 -8.03 -11.00
C GLU A 20 24.51 -7.87 -9.57
N ASP A 21 25.75 -7.40 -9.43
CA ASP A 21 26.39 -7.12 -8.14
C ASP A 21 26.13 -5.68 -7.64
N LEU A 22 24.88 -5.23 -7.77
CA LEU A 22 24.44 -3.98 -7.14
C LEU A 22 24.00 -4.25 -5.70
N GLN A 23 24.54 -3.46 -4.77
CA GLN A 23 24.20 -3.54 -3.35
C GLN A 23 22.69 -3.41 -3.10
N LEU A 24 22.01 -2.54 -3.85
CA LEU A 24 20.55 -2.36 -3.76
C LEU A 24 19.79 -3.63 -4.14
N ASN A 25 20.23 -4.37 -5.16
CA ASN A 25 19.61 -5.63 -5.57
C ASN A 25 19.78 -6.70 -4.49
N LYS A 26 20.96 -6.75 -3.86
CA LYS A 26 21.23 -7.65 -2.72
C LYS A 26 20.32 -7.33 -1.53
N GLU A 27 20.16 -6.06 -1.16
CA GLU A 27 19.29 -5.64 -0.05
C GLU A 27 17.81 -6.00 -0.31
N ARG A 28 17.32 -5.77 -1.53
CA ARG A 28 15.95 -6.16 -1.92
C ARG A 28 15.73 -7.67 -1.84
N LEU A 29 16.67 -8.47 -2.34
CA LEU A 29 16.58 -9.93 -2.28
C LEU A 29 16.65 -10.45 -0.83
N GLN A 30 17.50 -9.85 0.00
CA GLN A 30 17.57 -10.20 1.42
C GLN A 30 16.28 -9.83 2.16
N ALA A 31 15.68 -8.67 1.88
CA ALA A 31 14.40 -8.29 2.45
C ALA A 31 13.31 -9.31 2.07
N LEU A 32 13.28 -9.70 0.79
CA LEU A 32 12.40 -10.77 0.28
C LEU A 32 12.61 -12.10 1.00
N ALA A 33 13.85 -12.50 1.27
CA ALA A 33 14.15 -13.77 1.95
C ALA A 33 13.82 -13.76 3.46
N LYS A 34 13.92 -12.61 4.13
CA LYS A 34 13.79 -12.51 5.60
C LYS A 34 12.36 -12.46 6.12
N THR A 35 11.38 -12.12 5.29
CA THR A 35 9.99 -11.95 5.76
C THR A 35 8.96 -12.47 4.75
N ASP A 36 7.92 -13.11 5.26
CA ASP A 36 6.74 -13.56 4.52
C ASP A 36 5.55 -12.58 4.61
N ASP A 37 5.69 -11.53 5.41
CA ASP A 37 4.67 -10.49 5.57
C ASP A 37 4.72 -9.52 4.38
N GLY A 38 3.66 -9.54 3.57
CA GLY A 38 3.53 -8.70 2.39
C GLY A 38 3.46 -7.19 2.68
N PHE A 39 2.93 -6.79 3.84
CA PHE A 39 2.86 -5.36 4.21
C PHE A 39 4.24 -4.82 4.57
N LYS A 40 5.00 -5.57 5.37
CA LYS A 40 6.39 -5.20 5.70
C LYS A 40 7.27 -5.15 4.45
N LEU A 41 7.08 -6.09 3.53
CA LEU A 41 7.78 -6.06 2.24
C LEU A 41 7.42 -4.83 1.40
N ALA A 42 6.15 -4.42 1.40
CA ALA A 42 5.73 -3.22 0.68
C ALA A 42 6.31 -1.95 1.29
N GLU A 43 6.44 -1.87 2.63
CA GLU A 43 7.10 -0.75 3.31
C GLU A 43 8.60 -0.70 2.99
N LEU A 44 9.29 -1.83 3.09
CA LEU A 44 10.71 -1.96 2.70
C LEU A 44 10.94 -1.66 1.21
N ASP A 45 10.04 -2.10 0.32
CA ASP A 45 10.14 -1.78 -1.11
C ASP A 45 9.98 -0.28 -1.34
N LEU A 46 9.03 0.38 -0.66
CA LEU A 46 8.83 1.82 -0.75
C LEU A 46 10.04 2.61 -0.19
N GLU A 47 10.68 2.13 0.87
CA GLU A 47 11.90 2.72 1.42
C GLU A 47 13.10 2.55 0.48
N LEU A 48 13.36 1.32 -0.01
CA LEU A 48 14.51 0.98 -0.85
C LEU A 48 14.39 1.55 -2.27
N ARG A 49 13.18 1.50 -2.86
CA ARG A 49 12.91 2.02 -4.21
C ARG A 49 12.64 3.53 -4.20
N GLY A 50 12.28 4.08 -3.05
CA GLY A 50 11.59 5.37 -2.98
C GLY A 50 10.21 5.31 -3.62
N SER A 51 9.51 6.45 -3.66
CA SER A 51 8.19 6.54 -4.32
C SER A 51 8.22 6.37 -5.86
N GLY A 52 9.39 6.10 -6.45
CA GLY A 52 9.63 6.16 -7.90
C GLY A 52 9.50 7.57 -8.48
N GLU A 53 9.73 7.69 -9.79
CA GLU A 53 9.25 8.82 -10.58
C GLU A 53 7.72 8.79 -10.62
N ILE A 54 7.08 9.74 -9.96
CA ILE A 54 5.67 10.10 -10.23
C ILE A 54 5.50 10.62 -11.68
N PHE A 55 6.61 10.87 -12.40
CA PHE A 55 6.66 11.45 -13.75
C PHE A 55 6.93 10.45 -14.87
N GLY A 56 6.92 9.14 -14.61
CA GLY A 56 6.80 8.15 -15.67
C GLY A 56 5.44 8.33 -16.36
N THR A 57 5.46 8.52 -17.67
CA THR A 57 4.34 9.00 -18.52
C THR A 57 3.06 8.14 -18.55
N ARG A 58 2.86 7.17 -17.66
CA ARG A 58 1.67 6.31 -17.62
C ARG A 58 1.30 5.84 -16.20
N GLN A 59 0.69 6.71 -15.40
CA GLN A 59 -0.36 6.28 -14.47
C GLN A 59 -1.32 7.44 -14.19
N THR A 60 -2.39 7.52 -14.98
CA THR A 60 -3.55 8.39 -14.74
C THR A 60 -4.31 7.86 -13.53
N GLY A 61 -4.04 8.36 -12.32
CA GLY A 61 -4.88 8.02 -11.18
C GLY A 61 -4.47 8.60 -9.84
N LEU A 62 -3.18 8.80 -9.59
CA LEU A 62 -2.73 9.37 -8.32
C LEU A 62 -2.66 10.89 -8.42
N THR A 63 -3.69 11.56 -7.88
CA THR A 63 -3.70 13.01 -7.71
C THR A 63 -2.47 13.41 -6.90
N LYS A 64 -1.61 14.28 -7.46
CA LYS A 64 -0.46 14.82 -6.73
C LYS A 64 -0.97 15.52 -5.47
N LEU A 65 -0.59 14.98 -4.31
CA LEU A 65 -0.89 15.61 -3.03
C LEU A 65 -0.19 16.97 -2.98
N LYS A 66 -0.97 18.05 -2.81
CA LYS A 66 -0.44 19.43 -2.88
C LYS A 66 0.56 19.75 -1.76
N ILE A 67 0.42 19.13 -0.59
CA ILE A 67 1.14 19.49 0.64
C ILE A 67 1.79 18.26 1.31
N ALA A 68 1.43 17.05 0.88
CA ALA A 68 1.87 15.81 1.54
C ALA A 68 2.70 14.94 0.60
N LYS A 69 3.59 14.14 1.18
CA LYS A 69 4.37 13.11 0.47
C LYS A 69 3.91 11.75 0.94
N LEU A 70 3.76 10.81 0.00
CA LEU A 70 3.39 9.42 0.32
C LEU A 70 4.50 8.66 1.09
N THR A 71 5.69 9.23 1.16
CA THR A 71 6.81 8.71 1.97
C THR A 71 6.75 9.17 3.43
N ASP A 72 5.85 10.08 3.82
CA ASP A 72 5.68 10.50 5.21
C ASP A 72 4.83 9.49 6.00
N THR A 73 5.47 8.40 6.40
CA THR A 73 4.85 7.30 7.14
C THR A 73 4.25 7.76 8.48
N LYS A 74 4.83 8.78 9.12
CA LYS A 74 4.31 9.35 10.38
C LYS A 74 2.99 10.07 10.16
N LEU A 75 2.89 10.89 9.11
CA LEU A 75 1.66 11.58 8.74
C LEU A 75 0.57 10.58 8.35
N ILE A 76 0.92 9.55 7.57
CA ILE A 76 -0.01 8.48 7.18
C ILE A 76 -0.56 7.77 8.42
N LYS A 77 0.31 7.38 9.36
CA LYS A 77 -0.11 6.70 10.60
C LYS A 77 -1.02 7.60 11.45
N LYS A 78 -0.74 8.89 11.52
CA LYS A 78 -1.59 9.87 12.21
C LYS A 78 -2.96 9.99 11.53
N ALA A 79 -3.01 10.07 10.21
CA ALA A 79 -4.25 10.13 9.44
C ALA A 79 -5.10 8.87 9.63
N GLN A 80 -4.50 7.68 9.58
CA GLN A 80 -5.20 6.41 9.84
C GLN A 80 -5.81 6.37 11.25
N ASN A 81 -5.05 6.79 12.27
CA ASN A 81 -5.55 6.82 13.64
C ASN A 81 -6.74 7.77 13.81
N TRP A 82 -6.70 8.94 13.15
CA TRP A 82 -7.82 9.87 13.13
C TRP A 82 -9.04 9.30 12.41
N ALA A 83 -8.85 8.70 11.23
CA ALA A 83 -9.93 8.06 10.48
C ALA A 83 -10.64 6.99 11.31
N LYS A 84 -9.89 6.10 11.98
CA LYS A 84 -10.45 5.08 12.88
C LYS A 84 -11.29 5.69 14.02
N LYS A 85 -10.81 6.76 14.65
CA LYS A 85 -11.56 7.46 15.70
C LYS A 85 -12.86 8.08 15.18
N VAL A 86 -12.81 8.70 14.00
CA VAL A 86 -14.00 9.29 13.37
C VAL A 86 -15.02 8.20 13.03
N VAL A 87 -14.59 7.11 12.39
CA VAL A 87 -15.46 5.97 12.04
C VAL A 87 -16.10 5.35 13.29
N ASN A 88 -15.32 5.09 14.33
CA ASN A 88 -15.83 4.43 15.54
C ASN A 88 -16.80 5.30 16.34
N THR A 89 -16.67 6.62 16.28
CA THR A 89 -17.56 7.53 17.03
C THR A 89 -18.90 7.73 16.35
N GLN A 90 -19.06 7.35 15.08
CA GLN A 90 -20.30 7.47 14.29
C GLN A 90 -20.92 8.89 14.24
N LYS A 91 -20.31 9.90 14.86
CA LYS A 91 -20.76 11.30 14.91
C LYS A 91 -20.84 11.94 13.52
N TYR A 92 -20.12 11.37 12.55
CA TYR A 92 -20.19 11.81 11.16
C TYR A 92 -21.52 11.41 10.49
N LEU A 93 -22.22 10.39 10.99
CA LEU A 93 -23.53 9.98 10.47
C LEU A 93 -24.60 11.05 10.68
N SER A 94 -24.50 11.91 11.71
CA SER A 94 -25.46 13.01 11.89
C SER A 94 -25.23 14.20 10.94
N ASN A 95 -24.14 14.20 10.17
CA ASN A 95 -23.87 15.28 9.22
C ASN A 95 -24.65 15.07 7.91
N LYS A 96 -25.68 15.90 7.69
CA LYS A 96 -26.55 15.84 6.51
C LYS A 96 -25.80 15.93 5.18
N GLN A 97 -24.74 16.74 5.11
CA GLN A 97 -23.95 16.90 3.89
C GLN A 97 -23.15 15.64 3.58
N LEU A 98 -22.62 15.00 4.62
CA LEU A 98 -21.89 13.74 4.48
C LEU A 98 -22.82 12.57 4.15
N GLN A 99 -24.01 12.50 4.74
CA GLN A 99 -25.03 11.52 4.38
C GLN A 99 -25.40 11.61 2.89
N LYS A 100 -25.61 12.82 2.37
CA LYS A 100 -25.91 13.05 0.96
C LYS A 100 -24.78 12.55 0.05
N LEU A 101 -23.52 12.92 0.38
CA LEU A 101 -22.36 12.47 -0.38
C LEU A 101 -22.17 10.94 -0.34
N LEU A 102 -22.39 10.30 0.82
CA LEU A 102 -22.32 8.85 0.96
C LEU A 102 -23.39 8.14 0.11
N ALA A 103 -24.61 8.70 0.06
CA ALA A 103 -25.66 8.18 -0.80
C ALA A 103 -25.31 8.29 -2.29
N GLU A 104 -24.74 9.42 -2.72
CA GLU A 104 -24.26 9.63 -4.10
C GLU A 104 -23.14 8.65 -4.49
N LEU A 105 -22.18 8.42 -3.59
CA LEU A 105 -21.07 7.48 -3.81
C LEU A 105 -21.51 6.01 -3.83
N GLN A 106 -22.53 5.64 -3.05
CA GLN A 106 -23.11 4.29 -3.07
C GLN A 106 -23.77 3.96 -4.42
N THR A 107 -24.34 4.95 -5.11
CA THR A 107 -24.90 4.79 -6.46
C THR A 107 -23.85 4.65 -7.56
N GLU A 108 -22.68 5.27 -7.41
CA GLU A 108 -21.59 5.14 -8.39
C GLU A 108 -20.75 3.86 -8.19
N MET A 109 -20.65 3.36 -6.96
CA MET A 109 -19.94 2.12 -6.63
C MET A 109 -20.81 0.86 -6.78
N HIS A 110 -21.47 0.69 -7.93
CA HIS A 110 -21.87 -0.66 -8.34
C HIS A 110 -20.60 -1.48 -8.56
N LEU A 111 -20.26 -2.32 -7.57
CA LEU A 111 -19.19 -3.31 -7.64
C LEU A 111 -19.54 -4.36 -8.71
N GLU A 112 -18.97 -4.21 -9.91
CA GLU A 112 -18.63 -5.35 -10.77
C GLU A 112 -17.32 -5.99 -10.32
#